data_AF-A0A348VWD2-F1
#
_entry.id   AF-A0A348VWD2-F1
#
_cell.length_a   1.000
_cell.length_b   1.000
_cell.length_c   1.000
_cell.angle_alpha   90.00
_cell.angle_beta   90.00
_cell.angle_gamma   90.00
#
_symmetry.space_group_name_H-M   'P 1'
#
loop_
_entity.id
_entity.type
_entity.pdbx_description
1 polymer ?
#
loop_
_entity_poly.entity_id
_entity_poly.type
_entity_poly.pdbx_seq_one_letter_code
_entity_poly.pdbx_strand_id
1 'polypeptide(L)' 'YIIDRGPDGTPITKTNQVAKCGNSVCPDLAAALVRANVGQRVEVAA' A
#
# COMPACT_ATOMS: atom_id res chain seq x y z
N TYR A 1 7.56 1.94 0.73
CA TYR A 1 6.83 0.66 0.57
C TYR A 1 7.72 -0.49 0.96
N ILE A 2 7.11 -1.58 1.41
CA ILE A 2 7.77 -2.87 1.61
C ILE A 2 7.02 -3.84 0.68
N ILE A 3 7.60 -4.12 -0.48
CA ILE A 3 7.02 -4.97 -1.53
C ILE A 3 8.12 -5.93 -1.93
N ASP A 4 8.30 -6.99 -1.15
CA ASP A 4 9.40 -7.94 -1.29
C ASP A 4 8.91 -9.37 -1.53
N ARG A 5 7.63 -9.65 -1.29
CA ARG A 5 7.02 -10.98 -1.47
C ARG A 5 5.70 -10.93 -2.24
N GLY A 6 5.42 -12.02 -2.94
CA GLY A 6 4.15 -12.28 -3.61
C GLY A 6 3.07 -12.82 -2.65
N PRO A 7 1.84 -13.04 -3.14
CA PRO A 7 0.73 -13.57 -2.34
C PRO A 7 0.99 -14.97 -1.76
N ASP A 8 1.86 -15.75 -2.39
CA ASP A 8 2.33 -17.07 -1.96
C ASP A 8 3.53 -17.00 -1.00
N GLY A 9 3.97 -15.80 -0.64
CA GLY A 9 5.13 -15.56 0.22
C GLY A 9 6.48 -15.65 -0.51
N THR A 10 6.49 -15.94 -1.82
CA THR A 10 7.74 -16.05 -2.57
C THR A 10 8.39 -14.68 -2.78
N PRO A 11 9.73 -14.56 -2.71
CA PRO A 11 10.41 -13.29 -2.98
C PRO A 11 10.17 -12.82 -4.42
N ILE A 12 9.95 -11.51 -4.60
CA ILE A 12 9.85 -10.91 -5.94
C ILE A 12 11.16 -10.26 -6.37
N THR A 13 11.43 -10.31 -7.69
CA THR A 13 12.64 -9.75 -8.30
C THR A 13 12.75 -8.25 -8.09
N LYS A 14 13.97 -7.71 -8.04
CA LYS A 14 14.20 -6.26 -7.87
C LYS A 14 13.48 -5.43 -8.94
N THR A 15 13.46 -5.90 -10.19
CA THR A 15 12.72 -5.27 -11.30
C THR A 15 11.23 -5.15 -10.98
N ASN A 16 10.62 -6.21 -10.46
CA ASN A 16 9.21 -6.19 -10.07
C ASN A 16 8.95 -5.27 -8.87
N GLN A 17 9.87 -5.21 -7.90
CA GLN A 17 9.77 -4.27 -6.78
C GLN A 17 9.78 -2.82 -7.26
N VAL A 18 10.71 -2.47 -8.18
CA VAL A 18 10.84 -1.13 -8.74
C VAL A 18 9.61 -0.75 -9.57
N ALA A 19 9.12 -1.66 -10.43
CA ALA A 19 7.91 -1.42 -11.20
C ALA A 19 6.69 -1.17 -10.29
N LYS A 20 6.55 -1.93 -9.21
CA LYS A 20 5.45 -1.75 -8.25
C LYS A 20 5.57 -0.44 -7.47
N CYS A 21 6.76 -0.12 -6.94
CA CYS A 21 6.94 1.13 -6.21
C CYS A 21 6.80 2.36 -7.11
N GLY A 22 7.23 2.29 -8.36
CA GLY A 22 7.08 3.38 -9.34
C GLY A 22 5.63 3.64 -9.77
N ASN A 23 4.76 2.63 -9.72
CA ASN A 23 3.32 2.77 -9.99
C ASN A 23 2.47 3.03 -8.74
N SER A 24 3.08 3.22 -7.58
CA SER A 24 2.37 3.46 -6.31
C SER A 24 2.35 4.95 -5.93
N VAL A 25 1.47 5.35 -4.99
CA VAL A 25 1.32 6.74 -4.50
C VAL A 25 1.99 6.99 -3.14
N CYS A 26 2.70 8.12 -2.96
CA CYS A 26 3.50 8.43 -1.75
C CYS A 26 2.78 7.99 -0.44
N PRO A 27 3.34 7.05 0.34
CA PRO A 27 2.65 6.45 1.50
C PRO A 27 2.18 7.47 2.53
N ASP A 28 3.06 8.43 2.88
CA ASP A 28 2.75 9.40 3.93
C ASP A 28 1.67 10.38 3.49
N LEU A 29 1.68 10.78 2.22
CA LEU A 29 0.64 11.62 1.63
C LEU A 29 -0.70 10.87 1.57
N ALA A 30 -0.71 9.62 1.11
CA ALA A 30 -1.91 8.80 1.07
C ALA A 30 -2.49 8.61 2.49
N ALA A 31 -1.65 8.34 3.49
CA ALA A 31 -2.08 8.21 4.87
C ALA A 31 -2.64 9.53 5.44
N ALA A 32 -2.02 10.67 5.14
CA ALA A 32 -2.53 11.98 5.54
C ALA A 32 -3.90 12.28 4.93
N LEU A 33 -4.08 12.00 3.64
CA LEU A 33 -5.36 12.17 2.94
C LEU A 33 -6.44 11.28 3.54
N VAL A 34 -6.15 10.01 3.85
CA VAL A 34 -7.12 9.12 4.50
C VAL A 34 -7.51 9.65 5.88
N ARG A 35 -6.56 10.07 6.71
CA ARG A 35 -6.89 10.63 8.04
C ARG A 35 -7.77 11.88 7.94
N ALA A 36 -7.48 12.76 6.99
CA ALA A 36 -8.23 14.01 6.81
C ALA A 36 -9.66 13.78 6.30
N ASN A 37 -9.85 12.83 5.39
CA ASN A 37 -11.13 12.66 4.70
C ASN A 37 -12.03 11.59 5.30
N VAL A 38 -11.48 10.66 6.09
CA VAL A 38 -12.15 9.39 6.37
C VAL A 38 -12.46 9.18 7.86
N GLY A 39 -11.98 10.05 8.76
CA GLY A 39 -12.27 9.97 10.21
C GLY A 39 -11.90 8.62 10.86
N GLN A 40 -12.33 8.37 12.11
CA GLN A 40 -12.43 6.99 12.62
C GLN A 40 -13.53 6.29 11.81
N ARG A 41 -13.15 5.47 10.83
CA ARG A 41 -14.14 4.67 10.10
C ARG A 41 -14.91 3.80 11.10
N VAL A 42 -16.23 4.00 11.12
CA VAL A 42 -17.20 3.09 11.73
C VAL A 42 -17.11 1.77 10.97
N GLU A 43 -16.98 0.65 11.68
CA GLU A 43 -17.07 -0.68 11.06
C GLU A 43 -18.41 -0.78 10.31
N VAL A 44 -18.33 -1.03 9.01
CA VAL A 44 -19.51 -1.45 8.26
C VAL A 44 -19.60 -2.96 8.46
N ALA A 45 -20.53 -3.38 9.32
CA ALA A 45 -20.86 -4.79 9.48
C ALA A 45 -21.22 -5.38 8.10
N ALA A 46 -20.59 -6.50 7.77
CA ALA A 46 -20.81 -7.27 6.55
C ALA A 46 -22.16 -7.99 6.56
#